data_AF-A0A6L3X354-F1
#
_entry.id   AF-A0A6L3X354-F1
#
_cell.length_a   1.000
_cell.length_b   1.000
_cell.length_c   1.000
_cell.angle_alpha   90.00
_cell.angle_beta   90.00
_cell.angle_gamma   90.00
#
_symmetry.space_group_name_H-M   'P 1'
#
loop_
_entity.id
_entity.type
_entity.pdbx_description
1 polymer ?
#
loop_
_entity_poly.entity_id
_entity_poly.type
_entity_poly.pdbx_seq_one_letter_code
_entity_poly.pdbx_strand_id
1 'polypeptide(L)'
;ADNDRLVLRDISARETLAGARVVMLDPPRRGKRKPEYLQWLAALAQARDDKSALDIHLERGAVDLAAFAWARQLSSEGLRLLTPEPGFIQAGNSLLNAPVAARWQRKVLSTLATYHEQHPDEPGPGRE
;
A
#
# COMPACT_ATOMS: atom_id res chain seq x y z
N ALA A 1 12.23 7.04 9.45
CA ALA A 1 12.36 7.10 7.99
C ALA A 1 11.10 7.70 7.40
N ASP A 2 9.95 7.02 7.51
CA ASP A 2 8.67 7.69 7.31
C ASP A 2 8.42 8.73 8.42
N ASN A 3 7.68 9.80 8.11
CA ASN A 3 7.43 10.94 9.00
C ASN A 3 8.64 11.78 9.44
N ASP A 4 9.85 11.47 8.96
CA ASP A 4 11.04 12.26 9.26
C ASP A 4 10.92 13.68 8.66
N ARG A 5 11.28 14.69 9.46
CA ARG A 5 11.28 16.10 9.03
C ARG A 5 12.63 16.45 8.41
N LEU A 6 12.58 17.22 7.34
CA LEU A 6 13.77 17.64 6.61
C LEU A 6 13.65 19.10 6.17
N VAL A 7 14.80 19.74 5.95
CA VAL A 7 14.89 21.13 5.48
C VAL A 7 15.34 21.10 4.02
N LEU A 8 14.61 21.79 3.16
CA LEU A 8 14.94 21.98 1.76
C LEU A 8 15.68 23.32 1.62
N ARG A 9 16.92 23.26 1.15
CA ARG A 9 17.77 24.42 0.91
C ARG A 9 18.03 24.59 -0.58
N ASP A 10 18.42 25.79 -0.96
CA ASP A 10 18.88 26.03 -2.31
C ASP A 10 20.16 25.23 -2.61
N ILE A 11 20.43 24.97 -3.89
CA ILE A 11 21.59 24.16 -4.29
C ILE A 11 22.93 24.80 -3.91
N SER A 12 22.96 26.12 -3.71
CA SER A 12 24.17 26.86 -3.31
C SER A 12 24.37 26.96 -1.79
N ALA A 13 23.47 26.37 -0.99
CA ALA A 13 23.47 26.38 0.47
C ALA A 13 23.47 27.78 1.13
N ARG A 14 22.95 28.78 0.42
CA ARG A 14 22.82 30.16 0.89
C ARG A 14 21.48 30.44 1.54
N GLU A 15 20.42 29.79 1.04
CA GLU A 15 19.05 30.07 1.47
C GLU A 15 18.32 28.79 1.88
N THR A 16 17.45 28.94 2.88
CA THR A 16 16.50 27.90 3.26
C THR A 16 15.20 28.16 2.52
N LEU A 17 14.80 27.22 1.66
CA LEU A 17 13.64 27.39 0.78
C LEU A 17 12.35 26.91 1.44
N ALA A 18 12.38 25.76 2.11
CA ALA A 18 11.19 25.15 2.68
C ALA A 18 11.52 24.11 3.76
N GLY A 19 10.49 23.71 4.52
CA GLY A 19 10.47 22.46 5.25
C GLY A 19 9.79 21.36 4.43
N ALA A 20 10.11 20.11 4.75
CA ALA A 20 9.48 18.94 4.17
C ALA A 20 9.35 17.82 5.21
N ARG A 21 8.55 16.81 4.87
CA ARG A 21 8.40 15.58 5.65
C ARG A 21 8.35 14.40 4.69
N VAL A 22 8.99 13.29 5.07
CA VAL A 22 8.88 12.03 4.35
C VAL A 22 7.48 11.44 4.57
N VAL A 23 6.81 11.07 3.47
CA VAL A 23 5.46 10.46 3.49
C VAL A 23 5.45 9.07 2.86
N MET A 24 6.35 8.82 1.89
CA MET A 24 6.43 7.55 1.19
C MET A 24 7.86 7.31 0.72
N LEU A 25 8.39 6.12 1.05
CA LEU A 25 9.77 5.74 0.78
C LEU A 25 9.95 5.14 -0.62
N ASP A 26 8.94 4.42 -1.13
CA ASP A 26 8.96 3.81 -2.46
C ASP A 26 7.77 4.28 -3.32
N PRO A 27 7.83 5.50 -3.88
CA PRO A 27 6.76 6.01 -4.75
C PRO A 27 6.80 5.34 -6.14
N PRO A 28 5.64 5.00 -6.73
CA PRO A 28 5.56 4.23 -7.98
C PRO A 28 6.23 4.96 -9.14
N ARG A 29 6.94 4.22 -10.00
CA ARG A 29 7.65 4.80 -11.17
C ARG A 29 6.73 5.57 -12.14
N ARG A 30 5.48 5.13 -12.30
CA ARG A 30 4.47 5.73 -13.17
C ARG A 30 3.23 6.12 -12.37
N GLY A 31 2.51 7.12 -12.85
CA GLY A 31 1.21 7.51 -12.28
C GLY A 31 1.26 8.39 -11.03
N LYS A 32 2.43 8.94 -10.64
CA LYS A 32 2.57 9.84 -9.47
C LYS A 32 1.70 11.10 -9.53
N ARG A 33 1.28 11.50 -10.73
CA ARG A 33 0.43 12.68 -10.98
C ARG A 33 -1.06 12.33 -11.10
N LYS A 34 -1.43 11.04 -11.03
CA LYS A 34 -2.84 10.65 -11.12
C LYS A 34 -3.60 11.17 -9.88
N PRO A 35 -4.83 11.69 -10.04
CA PRO A 35 -5.61 12.21 -8.91
C PRO A 35 -5.76 11.21 -7.77
N GLU A 36 -6.02 9.94 -8.09
CA GLU A 36 -6.16 8.84 -7.13
C GLU A 36 -4.90 8.68 -6.25
N TYR A 37 -3.71 8.74 -6.86
CA TYR A 37 -2.45 8.62 -6.14
C TYR A 37 -2.22 9.82 -5.22
N LEU A 38 -2.54 11.03 -5.69
CA LEU A 38 -2.36 12.25 -4.90
C LEU A 38 -3.34 12.30 -3.72
N GLN A 39 -4.60 11.89 -3.93
CA GLN A 39 -5.59 11.79 -2.86
C GLN A 39 -5.16 10.77 -1.80
N TRP A 40 -4.71 9.59 -2.23
CA TRP A 40 -4.18 8.57 -1.34
C TRP A 40 -2.94 9.06 -0.56
N LEU A 41 -2.01 9.74 -1.24
CA LEU A 41 -0.82 10.31 -0.59
C LEU A 41 -1.20 11.40 0.42
N ALA A 42 -2.21 12.22 0.12
CA ALA A 42 -2.72 13.23 1.03
C ALA A 42 -3.36 12.59 2.27
N ALA A 43 -4.14 11.52 2.11
CA ALA A 43 -4.69 10.76 3.23
C ALA A 43 -3.57 10.17 4.10
N LEU A 44 -2.56 9.53 3.47
CA LEU A 44 -1.41 8.98 4.18
C LEU A 44 -0.65 10.07 4.96
N ALA A 45 -0.50 11.25 4.36
CA ALA A 45 0.13 12.38 5.03
C ALA A 45 -0.64 12.85 6.28
N GLN A 46 -1.95 12.58 6.40
CA GLN A 46 -2.75 12.93 7.58
C GLN A 46 -2.75 11.83 8.66
N ALA A 47 -2.26 10.63 8.36
CA ALA A 47 -2.18 9.53 9.31
C ALA A 47 -1.24 9.87 10.48
N ARG A 48 -1.76 9.80 11.70
CA ARG A 48 -1.01 10.17 12.92
C ARG A 48 -0.33 8.99 13.59
N ASP A 49 -0.91 7.80 13.47
CA ASP A 49 -0.43 6.56 14.07
C ASP A 49 -0.18 5.47 13.02
N ASP A 50 0.51 4.42 13.43
CA ASP A 50 0.91 3.31 12.55
C ASP A 50 -0.30 2.53 12.05
N LYS A 51 -1.37 2.44 12.85
CA LYS A 51 -2.60 1.71 12.46
C LYS A 51 -3.30 2.41 11.31
N SER A 52 -3.53 3.71 11.44
CA SER A 52 -4.14 4.54 10.42
C SER A 52 -3.33 4.51 9.12
N ALA A 53 -1.99 4.54 9.22
CA ALA A 53 -1.13 4.40 8.07
C ALA A 53 -1.29 3.02 7.40
N LEU A 54 -1.28 1.94 8.19
CA LEU A 54 -1.46 0.58 7.71
C LEU A 54 -2.80 0.43 6.98
N ASP A 55 -3.89 0.93 7.55
CA ASP A 55 -5.23 0.87 6.95
C ASP A 55 -5.28 1.58 5.60
N ILE A 56 -4.72 2.79 5.50
CA ILE A 56 -4.63 3.55 4.24
C ILE A 56 -3.78 2.82 3.20
N HIS A 57 -2.70 2.15 3.61
CA HIS A 57 -1.92 1.31 2.72
C HIS A 57 -2.74 0.12 2.21
N LEU A 58 -3.50 -0.53 3.09
CA LEU A 58 -4.34 -1.69 2.77
C LEU A 58 -5.52 -1.36 1.83
N GLU A 59 -6.06 -0.14 1.86
CA GLU A 59 -7.08 0.32 0.89
C GLU A 59 -6.57 0.27 -0.56
N ARG A 60 -5.27 0.52 -0.74
CA ARG A 60 -4.63 0.57 -2.05
C ARG A 60 -4.21 -0.82 -2.54
N GLY A 61 -3.81 -1.73 -1.65
CA GLY A 61 -3.42 -3.08 -2.03
C GLY A 61 -2.76 -3.86 -0.90
N ALA A 62 -2.11 -4.95 -1.26
CA ALA A 62 -1.33 -5.74 -0.31
C ALA A 62 -0.15 -4.93 0.24
N VAL A 63 0.13 -5.10 1.53
CA VAL A 63 1.22 -4.45 2.25
C VAL A 63 2.27 -5.48 2.58
N ASP A 64 3.52 -5.23 2.17
CA ASP A 64 4.66 -5.98 2.68
C ASP A 64 4.95 -5.52 4.12
N LEU A 65 4.78 -6.43 5.07
CA LEU A 65 4.91 -6.16 6.50
C LEU A 65 6.34 -5.78 6.91
N ALA A 66 7.36 -6.32 6.23
CA ALA A 66 8.75 -6.00 6.53
C ALA A 66 9.11 -4.59 6.04
N ALA A 67 8.68 -4.23 4.83
CA ALA A 67 8.86 -2.88 4.29
C ALA A 67 8.07 -1.85 5.12
N PHE A 68 6.85 -2.18 5.53
CA PHE A 68 6.04 -1.33 6.40
C PHE A 68 6.68 -1.13 7.77
N ALA A 69 7.10 -2.21 8.43
CA ALA A 69 7.78 -2.14 9.71
C ALA A 69 9.07 -1.33 9.63
N TRP A 70 9.85 -1.49 8.56
CA TRP A 70 11.03 -0.67 8.33
C TRP A 70 10.68 0.81 8.14
N ALA A 71 9.66 1.13 7.32
CA ALA A 71 9.26 2.51 7.09
C ALA A 71 8.84 3.22 8.39
N ARG A 72 8.04 2.54 9.20
CA ARG A 72 7.48 3.01 10.47
C ARG A 72 8.38 2.78 11.69
N GLN A 73 9.56 2.17 11.49
CA GLN A 73 10.52 1.81 12.55
C GLN A 73 9.89 0.96 13.67
N LEU A 74 9.01 0.02 13.29
CA LEU A 74 8.33 -0.86 14.22
C LEU A 74 9.23 -2.00 14.66
N SER A 75 9.18 -2.31 15.96
CA SER A 75 9.68 -3.58 16.48
C SER A 75 8.77 -4.72 16.03
N SER A 76 9.26 -5.96 16.13
CA SER A 76 8.45 -7.16 15.86
C SER A 76 7.20 -7.22 16.75
N GLU A 77 7.29 -6.74 17.99
CA GLU A 77 6.15 -6.66 18.89
C GLU A 77 5.14 -5.59 18.44
N GLY A 78 5.60 -4.40 18.09
CA GLY A 78 4.75 -3.32 17.60
C GLY A 78 3.99 -3.73 16.34
N LEU A 79 4.66 -4.40 15.40
CA LEU A 79 4.04 -4.94 14.20
C LEU A 79 2.96 -5.98 14.54
N ARG A 80 3.26 -6.92 15.44
CA ARG A 80 2.33 -7.98 15.85
C ARG A 80 1.08 -7.43 16.56
N LEU A 81 1.13 -6.24 17.16
CA LEU A 81 -0.04 -5.59 17.74
C LEU A 81 -0.98 -4.99 16.68
N LEU A 82 -0.46 -4.69 15.48
CA LEU A 82 -1.23 -4.07 14.39
C LEU A 82 -1.92 -5.10 13.48
N THR A 83 -1.38 -6.31 13.38
CA THR A 83 -1.85 -7.35 12.44
C THR A 83 -3.04 -8.23 12.87
N PRO A 84 -3.44 -8.40 14.15
CA PRO A 84 -4.44 -9.39 14.55
C PRO A 84 -5.89 -8.87 14.44
N GLU A 85 -6.16 -7.93 13.54
CA GLU A 85 -7.51 -7.40 13.37
C GLU A 85 -8.45 -8.32 12.58
N PRO A 86 -9.73 -8.41 12.99
CA PRO A 86 -10.75 -9.08 12.20
C PRO A 86 -10.81 -8.51 10.77
N GLY A 87 -10.70 -9.39 9.77
CA GLY A 87 -10.79 -9.01 8.36
C GLY A 87 -9.44 -8.72 7.70
N PHE A 88 -8.31 -8.87 8.40
CA PHE A 88 -7.02 -8.97 7.75
C PHE A 88 -6.73 -10.40 7.30
N ILE A 89 -6.14 -10.51 6.10
CA ILE A 89 -5.72 -11.76 5.48
C ILE A 89 -4.21 -11.66 5.31
N GLN A 90 -3.48 -12.53 6.01
CA GLN A 90 -2.03 -12.59 5.92
C GLN A 90 -1.59 -13.80 5.08
N ALA A 91 -0.74 -13.57 4.09
CA ALA A 91 -0.12 -14.60 3.27
C ALA A 91 1.40 -14.35 3.21
N GLY A 92 2.16 -15.17 3.94
CA GLY A 92 3.59 -14.94 4.15
C GLY A 92 3.85 -13.57 4.77
N ASN A 93 4.62 -12.73 4.07
CA ASN A 93 4.97 -11.38 4.52
C ASN A 93 3.98 -10.31 4.06
N SER A 94 2.94 -10.68 3.29
CA SER A 94 1.95 -9.74 2.77
C SER A 94 0.68 -9.75 3.60
N LEU A 95 0.16 -8.55 3.88
CA LEU A 95 -1.13 -8.34 4.54
C LEU A 95 -2.11 -7.70 3.56
N LEU A 96 -3.37 -8.12 3.60
CA LEU A 96 -4.45 -7.60 2.78
C LEU A 96 -5.70 -7.41 3.64
N ASN A 97 -6.52 -6.40 3.35
CA ASN A 97 -7.83 -6.27 4.01
C ASN A 97 -8.92 -7.03 3.23
N ALA A 98 -9.96 -7.46 3.95
CA ALA A 98 -11.06 -8.23 3.38
C ALA A 98 -11.82 -7.51 2.25
N PRO A 99 -12.10 -6.19 2.31
CA PRO A 99 -12.76 -5.49 1.21
C PRO A 99 -11.96 -5.53 -0.10
N VAL A 100 -10.64 -5.34 -0.03
CA VAL A 100 -9.78 -5.40 -1.21
C VAL A 100 -9.65 -6.84 -1.71
N ALA A 101 -9.53 -7.82 -0.81
CA ALA A 101 -9.54 -9.23 -1.18
C ALA A 101 -10.82 -9.61 -1.93
N ALA A 102 -11.99 -9.20 -1.43
CA ALA A 102 -13.27 -9.43 -2.09
C ALA A 102 -13.35 -8.74 -3.47
N ARG A 103 -12.80 -7.54 -3.60
CA ARG A 103 -12.69 -6.85 -4.90
C ARG A 103 -11.80 -7.63 -5.87
N TRP A 104 -10.68 -8.17 -5.41
CA TRP A 104 -9.78 -8.98 -6.23
C TRP A 104 -10.41 -10.32 -6.61
N GLN A 105 -11.09 -10.99 -5.68
CA GLN A 105 -11.83 -12.21 -5.97
C GLN A 105 -12.87 -12.00 -7.07
N ARG A 106 -13.65 -10.91 -7.00
CA ARG A 106 -14.60 -10.54 -8.07
C ARG A 106 -13.89 -10.33 -9.42
N LYS A 107 -12.73 -9.69 -9.42
CA LYS A 107 -11.93 -9.49 -10.64
C LYS A 107 -11.42 -10.81 -11.22
N VAL A 108 -10.98 -11.74 -10.38
CA VAL A 108 -10.57 -13.09 -10.84
C VAL A 108 -11.77 -13.81 -11.43
N LEU A 109 -12.92 -13.83 -10.75
CA LEU A 109 -14.15 -14.46 -11.23
C LEU A 109 -14.63 -13.86 -12.56
N SER A 110 -14.59 -12.53 -12.72
CA SER A 110 -14.96 -11.91 -13.99
C SER A 110 -14.00 -12.30 -15.11
N THR A 111 -12.70 -12.41 -14.82
CA THR A 111 -11.69 -12.82 -15.80
C THR A 111 -11.87 -14.29 -16.20
N LEU A 112 -12.18 -15.16 -15.22
CA LEU A 112 -12.49 -16.58 -15.47
C LEU A 112 -13.75 -16.74 -16.33
N ALA A 113 -14.80 -15.94 -16.08
CA ALA A 113 -16.00 -15.96 -16.90
C ALA A 113 -15.67 -15.60 -18.36
N THR A 114 -14.92 -14.51 -18.57
CA THR A 114 -14.45 -14.12 -19.92
C THR A 114 -13.59 -15.20 -20.56
N TYR A 115 -12.74 -15.90 -19.80
CA TYR A 115 -11.93 -17.01 -20.32
C TYR A 115 -12.81 -18.17 -20.83
N HIS A 116 -13.78 -18.62 -20.03
CA HIS A 116 -14.68 -19.71 -20.42
C HIS A 116 -15.58 -19.35 -21.61
N GLU A 117 -15.97 -18.08 -21.75
CA GLU A 117 -16.67 -17.60 -22.95
C GLU A 117 -15.78 -17.68 -24.21
N GLN A 118 -14.47 -17.48 -24.06
CA GLN A 118 -13.51 -17.51 -25.16
C GLN A 118 -13.06 -18.93 -25.54
N HIS A 119 -13.04 -19.87 -24.59
CA HIS A 119 -12.58 -21.26 -24.76
C HIS A 119 -13.64 -22.27 -24.24
N PRO A 120 -14.80 -22.38 -24.90
CA PRO A 120 -15.92 -23.20 -24.42
C PRO A 120 -15.66 -24.71 -24.46
N ASP A 121 -14.65 -25.14 -25.22
CA ASP A 121 -14.20 -26.52 -25.38
C ASP A 121 -13.12 -26.92 -24.36
N GLU A 122 -12.57 -25.97 -23.61
CA GLU A 122 -11.60 -26.23 -22.56
C GLU A 122 -12.28 -26.40 -21.19
N PRO A 123 -11.79 -27.33 -20.34
CA PRO A 123 -12.34 -27.55 -18.99
C PRO A 123 -12.07 -26.37 -18.02
N GLY A 124 -11.19 -25.44 -18.39
CA GLY A 124 -10.87 -24.24 -17.62
C GLY A 124 -9.36 -23.99 -17.48
N PRO A 125 -8.97 -22.78 -17.05
CA PRO A 125 -7.57 -22.42 -16.89
C PRO A 125 -6.95 -23.07 -15.63
N GLY A 126 -5.64 -23.26 -15.66
CA GLY A 126 -4.86 -23.70 -14.50
C GLY A 126 -4.88 -22.67 -13.36
N ARG A 127 -4.37 -23.06 -12.20
CA ARG A 127 -4.39 -22.23 -10.97
C ARG A 127 -3.30 -21.14 -10.93
N GLU A 128 -2.25 -21.25 -11.74
CA GLU A 128 -1.07 -20.37 -11.73
C GLU A 128 -1.26 -19.13 -12.60
#